data_AF-A0AAN5PMD7-F1
#
_entry.id   AF-A0AAN5PMD7-F1
#
_cell.length_a   1.000
_cell.length_b   1.000
_cell.length_c   1.000
_cell.angle_alpha   90.00
_cell.angle_beta   90.00
_cell.angle_gamma   90.00
#
_symmetry.space_group_name_H-M   'P 1'
#
loop_
_entity.id
_entity.type
_entity.pdbx_description
1 polymer ?
#
loop_
_entity_poly.entity_id
_entity_poly.type
_entity_poly.pdbx_seq_one_letter_code
_entity_poly.pdbx_strand_id
1 'polypeptide(L)' 'MTMKSLVKAKKEPGIWMQDIPVPEYGVNDVLIKIKRTAICGT' A
#
# COMPACT_ATOMS: atom_id res chain seq x y z
N MET A 1 -13.19 4.10 5.74
CA MET A 1 -13.07 3.16 4.59
C MET A 1 -11.70 2.50 4.67
N THR A 2 -11.61 1.18 4.47
CA THR A 2 -10.34 0.44 4.47
C THR A 2 -9.94 0.02 3.05
N MET A 3 -8.65 -0.16 2.82
CA MET A 3 -8.05 -0.60 1.57
C MET A 3 -7.04 -1.72 1.83
N LYS A 4 -6.94 -2.66 0.88
CA LYS A 4 -5.92 -3.71 0.93
C LYS A 4 -4.56 -3.12 0.57
N SER A 5 -3.56 -3.39 1.40
CA SER A 5 -2.18 -2.96 1.21
C SER A 5 -1.20 -4.10 1.44
N LEU A 6 -0.13 -4.13 0.65
CA LEU A 6 1.01 -5.01 0.87
C LEU A 6 2.00 -4.29 1.80
N VAL A 7 2.18 -4.80 3.02
CA VAL A 7 3.01 -4.18 4.04
C VAL A 7 4.16 -5.09 4.48
N LYS A 8 5.27 -4.47 4.87
CA LYS A 8 6.39 -5.14 5.54
C LYS A 8 6.12 -5.18 7.05
N ALA A 9 5.19 -6.02 7.49
CA ALA A 9 4.75 -6.08 8.88
C ALA A 9 5.84 -6.58 9.86
N LYS A 10 6.80 -7.37 9.38
CA LYS A 10 7.86 -7.97 10.19
C LYS A 10 9.24 -7.83 9.54
N LYS A 11 10.30 -7.81 10.35
CA LYS A 11 11.71 -7.77 9.92
C LYS A 11 12.25 -9.17 9.55
N GLU A 12 11.52 -9.90 8.72
CA GLU A 12 11.88 -11.23 8.19
C GLU A 12 11.49 -11.34 6.71
N PRO A 13 12.04 -12.25 5.88
CA PRO A 13 11.62 -12.36 4.48
C PRO A 13 10.10 -12.51 4.29
N GLY A 14 9.52 -11.74 3.37
CA GLY A 14 8.08 -11.75 3.05
C GLY A 14 7.40 -10.38 3.12
N ILE A 15 6.18 -10.34 2.58
CA ILE A 15 5.23 -9.21 2.64
C ILE A 15 3.84 -9.76 2.98
N TRP A 16 2.99 -8.94 3.58
CA TRP A 16 1.68 -9.37 4.06
C TRP A 16 0.59 -8.44 3.57
N MET A 17 -0.57 -9.01 3.25
CA MET A 17 -1.75 -8.24 2.90
C MET A 17 -2.50 -7.85 4.17
N GLN A 18 -2.80 -6.56 4.31
CA GLN A 18 -3.57 -6.01 5.44
C GLN A 18 -4.62 -5.02 4.94
N ASP A 19 -5.73 -4.92 5.66
CA ASP A 19 -6.70 -3.85 5.49
C ASP A 19 -6.28 -2.64 6.32
N ILE A 20 -5.95 -1.53 5.66
CA ILE A 20 -5.50 -0.29 6.28
C ILE A 20 -6.47 0.85 5.94
N PRO A 21 -6.58 1.91 6.76
CA PRO A 21 -7.38 3.07 6.39
C PRO A 21 -6.88 3.72 5.09
N VAL A 22 -7.80 4.30 4.33
CA VAL A 22 -7.44 5.18 3.21
C VAL A 22 -6.68 6.39 3.77
N PRO A 23 -5.54 6.79 3.18
CA PRO A 23 -4.75 7.91 3.69
C PRO A 23 -5.49 9.24 3.52
N GLU A 24 -5.16 10.19 4.39
CA GLU A 24 -5.50 11.60 4.18
C GLU A 24 -4.61 12.18 3.07
N TYR A 25 -5.14 13.13 2.30
CA TYR A 25 -4.46 13.74 1.16
C TYR A 25 -4.71 15.25 1.15
N GLY A 26 -3.65 16.01 0.87
CA GLY A 26 -3.67 17.47 0.82
C GLY A 26 -4.08 18.03 -0.55
N VAL A 27 -4.01 19.36 -0.68
CA VAL A 27 -4.48 20.08 -1.89
C VAL A 27 -3.71 19.71 -3.18
N ASN A 28 -2.46 19.30 -3.05
CA ASN A 28 -1.57 18.95 -4.17
C ASN A 28 -1.32 17.45 -4.29
N ASP A 29 -1.99 16.62 -3.50
CA ASP A 29 -1.83 15.17 -3.53
C ASP A 29 -2.85 14.53 -4.47
N VAL A 30 -2.47 13.38 -5.03
CA VAL A 30 -3.35 12.60 -5.90
C VAL A 30 -3.57 11.22 -5.31
N LEU A 31 -4.83 10.88 -5.04
CA LEU A 31 -5.21 9.54 -4.62
C LEU A 31 -5.38 8.63 -5.84
N ILE A 32 -4.44 7.71 -6.05
CA ILE A 32 -4.42 6.80 -7.21
C ILE A 32 -4.93 5.42 -6.82
N LYS A 33 -5.94 4.91 -7.55
CA LYS A 33 -6.40 3.52 -7.42
C LYS A 33 -5.56 2.58 -8.28
N ILE A 34 -4.70 1.79 -7.64
CA ILE A 34 -3.85 0.80 -8.30
C ILE A 34 -4.71 -0.35 -8.85
N LYS A 35 -4.56 -0.65 -10.15
CA LYS A 35 -5.20 -1.82 -10.81
C LYS A 35 -4.26 -3.00 -10.96
N ARG A 36 -2.97 -2.73 -11.19
CA ARG A 36 -1.91 -3.71 -11.40
C ARG A 36 -0.60 -3.14 -10.84
N THR A 37 0.21 -3.99 -10.24
CA THR A 37 1.54 -3.64 -9.73
C THR A 37 2.49 -4.84 -9.92
N ALA A 38 3.79 -4.59 -9.82
CA ALA A 38 4.84 -5.60 -9.93
C ALA A 38 5.89 -5.37 -8.85
N ILE A 39 6.69 -6.39 -8.55
CA ILE A 39 7.85 -6.30 -7.66
C ILE A 39 9.09 -6.19 -8.52
N CYS A 40 9.92 -5.18 -8.26
CA CYS A 40 11.26 -5.03 -8.84
C CYS A 40 12.33 -5.30 -7.76
N GLY A 41 13.60 -5.45 -8.17
CA GLY A 41 14.71 -5.81 -7.28
C GLY A 41 15.36 -4.62 -6.55
N THR A 42 14.63 -3.53 -6.32
CA THR A 42 15.09 -2.38 -5.50
C THR A 42 14.70 -2.61 -4.05
#